data_AF-A0A2A7MNM4-F1
#
_entry.id   AF-A0A2A7MNM4-F1
#
_cell.length_a   1.000
_cell.length_b   1.000
_cell.length_c   1.000
_cell.angle_alpha   90.00
_cell.angle_beta   90.00
_cell.angle_gamma   90.00
#
_symmetry.space_group_name_H-M   'P 1'
#
loop_
_entity.id
_entity.type
_entity.pdbx_description
1 polymer ?
#
loop_
_entity_poly.entity_id
_entity_poly.type
_entity_poly.pdbx_seq_one_letter_code
_entity_poly.pdbx_strand_id
1 'polypeptide(L)'
;MITGAASRPVSPQRNRLPDTAVSGMGEGEPMALVTAMLPQDASGRAAAHNEVHVRPARPLPVPSMTTQLTVLTESSSAAAETAHLHGLAAAYGVAVAATDVGLTLELDHQTGLSWEKHDDYSLYTIHQPLDPAAFGADADLLALLPLPAGWLAAIPGRTLAAVHAVLLPAHGWSDEEAAEFAQRILGRGRLLGSRLRDDAARLYTTYQLYPDGTSRFLILFEPVTEGRAGRIAGSLLDVERYRMLALLAYPAARGMVPRLVELEAQLAELARGIEDEQRDDRELLDELIGLAAVVEYEIATHAGRFDAAGAYYAIVQQRIEYLQRASLPGLMGVFTFLRRRLAPAMATVDAAKHRMEALSGRVARTADMLRTRVEVAAETQTQELLRELRRGQALQLRLQQTVEGLSIAAISYYIVGLVGYFAKGLKSVGLPIDESLVAALAIPLAVLVVWRTVRRVRHRVHDPDADDAASADDRARRR
;
A
#
# COMPACT_ATOMS: atom_id res chain seq x y z
N MET A 1 11.97 87.64 30.38
CA MET A 1 10.81 87.63 31.28
C MET A 1 9.86 86.51 30.89
N ILE A 2 9.77 85.51 31.79
CA ILE A 2 8.55 84.79 32.19
C ILE A 2 8.01 83.74 31.17
N THR A 3 8.55 82.51 31.19
CA THR A 3 8.04 81.28 31.89
C THR A 3 6.70 80.79 31.32
N GLY A 4 6.51 79.57 30.81
CA GLY A 4 7.14 78.27 31.06
C GLY A 4 6.08 77.32 31.65
N ALA A 5 5.76 76.20 30.99
CA ALA A 5 5.24 74.98 31.64
C ALA A 5 5.01 73.86 30.61
N ALA A 6 5.50 72.67 30.96
CA ALA A 6 5.39 71.41 30.25
C ALA A 6 4.53 70.41 31.05
N SER A 7 4.24 69.28 30.42
CA SER A 7 4.08 67.92 31.00
C SER A 7 2.65 67.35 31.12
N ARG A 8 2.37 66.38 30.23
CA ARG A 8 2.07 64.93 30.45
C ARG A 8 0.90 64.48 31.37
N PRO A 9 0.42 63.22 31.21
CA PRO A 9 -1.00 62.88 31.12
C PRO A 9 -1.62 62.28 32.40
N VAL A 10 -2.95 62.24 32.35
CA VAL A 10 -3.89 61.81 33.40
C VAL A 10 -3.96 60.27 33.51
N SER A 11 -3.74 59.77 34.72
CA SER A 11 -4.12 58.41 35.17
C SER A 11 -5.52 58.43 35.80
N PRO A 12 -6.32 57.35 35.71
CA PRO A 12 -7.69 57.36 36.23
C PRO A 12 -7.75 57.13 37.75
N GLN A 13 -8.70 57.83 38.36
CA GLN A 13 -8.98 57.95 39.79
C GLN A 13 -9.32 56.62 40.49
N ARG A 14 -8.65 56.38 41.61
CA ARG A 14 -9.12 55.53 42.71
C ARG A 14 -10.17 56.31 43.50
N ASN A 15 -11.40 55.80 43.55
CA ASN A 15 -12.45 56.32 44.41
C ASN A 15 -12.31 55.72 45.81
N ARG A 16 -12.14 56.55 46.84
CA ARG A 16 -12.22 56.18 48.27
C ARG A 16 -13.49 56.79 48.85
N LEU A 17 -14.27 56.00 49.59
CA LEU A 17 -15.22 56.43 50.63
C LEU A 17 -15.22 55.36 51.75
N PRO A 18 -15.63 55.68 53.00
CA PRO A 18 -14.74 55.68 54.16
C PRO A 18 -14.93 54.52 55.14
N ASP A 19 -13.96 54.40 56.05
CA ASP A 19 -13.94 53.53 57.23
C ASP A 19 -15.13 53.77 58.17
N THR A 20 -15.90 52.72 58.43
CA THR A 20 -16.62 52.53 59.71
C THR A 20 -16.40 51.11 60.20
N ALA A 21 -15.79 51.04 61.39
CA ALA A 21 -15.45 49.82 62.08
C ALA A 21 -16.70 49.07 62.57
N VAL A 22 -16.77 47.76 62.28
CA VAL A 22 -17.40 46.77 63.15
C VAL A 22 -16.52 45.53 63.16
N SER A 23 -15.89 45.29 64.30
CA SER A 23 -15.21 44.06 64.65
C SER A 23 -16.27 42.96 64.84
N GLY A 24 -16.12 41.83 64.16
CA GLY A 24 -17.00 40.67 64.28
C GLY A 24 -16.47 39.50 63.47
N MET A 25 -15.82 38.55 64.16
CA MET A 25 -15.32 37.31 63.60
C MET A 25 -16.43 36.49 62.95
N GLY A 26 -16.13 35.99 61.76
CA GLY A 26 -16.89 34.99 61.03
C GLY A 26 -16.09 34.68 59.78
N GLU A 27 -15.17 33.73 59.87
CA GLU A 27 -14.33 33.26 58.76
C GLU A 27 -15.23 32.79 57.61
N GLY A 28 -15.37 33.62 56.57
CA GLY A 28 -15.89 33.19 55.28
C GLY A 28 -14.74 32.59 54.49
N GLU A 29 -14.72 31.27 54.38
CA GLU A 29 -13.80 30.53 53.51
C GLU A 29 -13.78 31.16 52.09
N PRO A 30 -12.61 31.26 51.43
CA PRO A 30 -12.54 31.66 50.04
C PRO A 30 -13.29 30.62 49.21
N MET A 31 -14.38 31.03 48.57
CA MET A 31 -15.17 30.21 47.65
C MET A 31 -14.25 29.73 46.53
N ALA A 32 -13.77 28.48 46.64
CA ALA A 32 -12.86 27.88 45.70
C ALA A 32 -13.49 27.93 44.29
N LEU A 33 -12.78 28.51 43.33
CA LEU A 33 -13.10 28.35 41.92
C LEU A 33 -13.04 26.85 41.63
N VAL A 34 -14.20 26.22 41.58
CA VAL A 34 -14.35 24.83 41.16
C VAL A 34 -13.86 24.78 39.72
N THR A 35 -12.61 24.39 39.55
CA THR A 35 -12.06 24.10 38.23
C THR A 35 -12.85 22.89 37.75
N ALA A 36 -13.75 23.09 36.80
CA ALA A 36 -14.49 22.00 36.18
C ALA A 36 -13.46 21.01 35.62
N MET A 37 -13.31 19.86 36.28
CA MET A 37 -12.37 18.84 35.87
C MET A 37 -13.02 18.01 34.77
N LEU A 38 -12.38 17.98 33.60
CA LEU A 38 -12.73 17.03 32.56
C LEU A 38 -12.43 15.60 33.05
N PRO A 39 -13.11 14.58 32.51
CA PRO A 39 -12.66 13.20 32.66
C PRO A 39 -11.21 13.02 32.20
N GLN A 40 -10.58 11.92 32.64
CA GLN A 40 -9.20 11.62 32.27
C GLN A 40 -9.02 11.62 30.74
N ASP A 41 -7.95 12.28 30.28
CA ASP A 41 -7.65 12.35 28.85
C ASP A 41 -7.39 10.96 28.26
N ALA A 42 -7.97 10.73 27.09
CA ALA A 42 -7.61 9.57 26.27
C ALA A 42 -6.13 9.62 25.88
N SER A 43 -5.49 8.45 25.81
CA SER A 43 -4.11 8.34 25.35
C SER A 43 -3.92 9.03 24.00
N GLY A 44 -2.94 9.93 23.92
CA GLY A 44 -2.59 10.65 22.70
C GLY A 44 -3.50 11.83 22.32
N ARG A 45 -4.53 12.18 23.12
CA ARG A 45 -5.41 13.34 22.81
C ARG A 45 -4.63 14.62 22.52
N ALA A 46 -3.67 14.95 23.38
CA ALA A 46 -2.85 16.15 23.21
C ALA A 46 -1.98 16.10 21.94
N ALA A 47 -1.40 14.95 21.63
CA ALA A 47 -0.62 14.76 20.40
C ALA A 47 -1.51 14.93 19.16
N ALA A 48 -2.67 14.27 19.12
CA ALA A 48 -3.63 14.38 18.02
C ALA A 48 -4.18 15.81 17.86
N HIS A 49 -4.45 16.52 18.96
CA HIS A 49 -4.88 17.91 18.90
C HIS A 49 -3.78 18.82 18.36
N ASN A 50 -2.55 18.62 18.83
CA ASN A 50 -1.42 19.47 18.44
C ASN A 50 -0.92 19.19 17.03
N GLU A 51 -1.26 18.05 16.41
CA GLU A 51 -0.89 17.71 15.03
C GLU A 51 -1.29 18.82 14.04
N VAL A 52 -2.46 19.43 14.22
CA VAL A 52 -2.93 20.54 13.36
C VAL A 52 -2.09 21.81 13.48
N HIS A 53 -1.23 21.90 14.49
CA HIS A 53 -0.36 23.03 14.78
C HIS A 53 1.12 22.78 14.44
N VAL A 54 1.47 21.59 13.94
CA VAL A 54 2.88 21.22 13.67
C VAL A 54 3.48 22.00 12.47
N ARG A 55 2.65 22.56 11.58
CA ARG A 55 3.11 23.26 10.36
C ARG A 55 2.28 24.52 10.03
N PRO A 56 2.30 25.56 10.88
CA PRO A 56 1.57 26.80 10.58
C PRO A 56 2.20 27.50 9.38
N ALA A 57 1.38 28.06 8.48
CA ALA A 57 1.88 28.87 7.39
C ALA A 57 2.63 30.10 7.95
N ARG A 58 3.92 30.21 7.65
CA ARG A 58 4.73 31.37 8.07
C ARG A 58 4.15 32.65 7.45
N PRO A 59 3.86 33.70 8.24
CA PRO A 59 3.55 35.01 7.70
C PRO A 59 4.74 35.53 6.87
N LEU A 60 4.48 36.00 5.65
CA LEU A 60 5.52 36.54 4.78
C LEU A 60 5.27 38.03 4.52
N PRO A 61 6.25 38.91 4.81
CA PRO A 61 6.17 40.31 4.44
C PRO A 61 6.20 40.46 2.92
N VAL A 62 5.74 41.61 2.42
CA VAL A 62 5.83 41.98 1.01
C VAL A 62 6.50 43.36 0.94
N PRO A 63 7.69 43.51 0.35
CA PRO A 63 8.41 42.53 -0.49
C PRO A 63 9.24 41.50 0.30
N SER A 64 9.34 40.29 -0.24
CA SER A 64 10.19 39.21 0.30
C SER A 64 10.53 38.16 -0.76
N MET A 65 11.45 37.27 -0.41
CA MET A 65 11.80 36.10 -1.20
C MET A 65 11.79 34.86 -0.31
N THR A 66 11.22 33.77 -0.83
CA THR A 66 11.33 32.43 -0.24
C THR A 66 12.02 31.50 -1.22
N THR A 67 13.09 30.86 -0.80
CA THR A 67 13.79 29.80 -1.53
C THR A 67 13.48 28.46 -0.89
N GLN A 68 12.94 27.54 -1.67
CA GLN A 68 12.64 26.18 -1.23
C GLN A 68 13.48 25.17 -2.01
N LEU A 69 14.19 24.31 -1.29
CA LEU A 69 14.93 23.18 -1.84
C LEU A 69 14.31 21.89 -1.32
N THR A 70 13.91 21.01 -2.26
CA THR A 70 13.51 19.63 -1.97
C THR A 70 14.67 18.73 -2.35
N VAL A 71 15.21 18.00 -1.38
CA VAL A 71 16.40 17.16 -1.55
C VAL A 71 16.03 15.72 -1.23
N LEU A 72 16.25 14.80 -2.18
CA LEU A 72 16.06 13.37 -1.96
C LEU A 72 17.14 12.87 -1.02
N THR A 73 16.72 12.16 0.01
CA THR A 73 17.56 11.62 1.07
C THR A 73 17.62 10.11 0.97
N GLU A 74 18.70 9.53 1.47
CA GLU A 74 18.82 8.08 1.65
C GLU A 74 18.65 7.77 3.13
N SER A 75 18.23 6.56 3.49
CA SER A 75 17.89 6.20 4.88
C SER A 75 19.04 6.42 5.90
N SER A 76 20.28 6.54 5.43
CA SER A 76 21.48 6.81 6.23
C SER A 76 21.85 8.30 6.36
N SER A 77 21.16 9.23 5.68
CA SER A 77 21.56 10.66 5.64
C SER A 77 21.18 11.46 6.89
N ALA A 78 20.27 10.96 7.72
CA ALA A 78 19.67 11.74 8.81
C ALA A 78 20.70 12.41 9.73
N ALA A 79 21.70 11.65 10.18
CA ALA A 79 22.76 12.18 11.04
C ALA A 79 23.63 13.23 10.34
N ALA A 80 23.88 13.04 9.03
CA ALA A 80 24.65 14.00 8.23
C ALA A 80 23.87 15.30 8.01
N GLU A 81 22.55 15.23 7.80
CA GLU A 81 21.69 16.40 7.64
C GLU A 81 21.59 17.21 8.93
N THR A 82 21.36 16.53 10.07
CA THR A 82 21.35 17.20 11.38
C THR A 82 22.70 17.84 11.68
N ALA A 83 23.82 17.15 11.40
CA ALA A 83 25.16 17.71 11.57
C ALA A 83 25.40 18.94 10.66
N HIS A 84 24.93 18.88 9.41
CA HIS A 84 25.03 19.98 8.45
C HIS A 84 24.27 21.23 8.93
N LEU A 85 23.07 21.05 9.48
CA LEU A 85 22.26 22.12 10.06
C LEU A 85 22.84 22.66 11.38
N HIS A 86 23.39 21.79 12.24
CA HIS A 86 24.08 22.23 13.46
C HIS A 86 25.33 23.05 13.14
N GLY A 87 26.05 22.70 12.07
CA GLY A 87 27.17 23.51 11.56
C GLY A 87 26.72 24.92 11.16
N LEU A 88 25.58 25.03 10.48
CA LEU A 88 24.99 26.35 10.16
C LEU A 88 24.62 27.11 11.43
N ALA A 89 23.90 26.47 12.36
CA ALA A 89 23.47 27.11 13.59
C ALA A 89 24.66 27.63 14.41
N ALA A 90 25.75 26.87 14.49
CA ALA A 90 26.99 27.30 15.14
C ALA A 90 27.61 28.54 14.45
N ALA A 91 27.60 28.60 13.12
CA ALA A 91 28.09 29.76 12.36
C ALA A 91 27.29 31.04 12.64
N TYR A 92 26.00 30.91 12.98
CA TYR A 92 25.11 32.01 13.35
C TYR A 92 24.97 32.22 14.87
N GLY A 93 25.68 31.43 15.69
CA GLY A 93 25.59 31.52 17.15
C GLY A 93 24.24 31.11 17.74
N VAL A 94 23.44 30.33 17.00
CA VAL A 94 22.11 29.86 17.40
C VAL A 94 22.24 28.51 18.10
N ALA A 95 21.69 28.41 19.32
CA ALA A 95 21.62 27.13 20.03
C ALA A 95 20.46 26.29 19.48
N VAL A 96 20.75 25.03 19.15
CA VAL A 96 19.77 24.09 18.59
C VAL A 96 19.63 22.89 19.51
N ALA A 97 18.38 22.55 19.85
CA ALA A 97 18.06 21.32 20.55
C ALA A 97 18.13 20.12 19.58
N ALA A 98 18.37 18.92 20.10
CA ALA A 98 18.30 17.72 19.29
C ALA A 98 16.90 17.60 18.64
N THR A 99 16.88 17.42 17.32
CA THR A 99 15.66 17.25 16.54
C THR A 99 15.82 16.08 15.56
N ASP A 100 14.72 15.36 15.35
CA ASP A 100 14.62 14.18 14.49
C ASP A 100 13.76 14.44 13.25
N VAL A 101 12.78 15.34 13.32
CA VAL A 101 11.79 15.56 12.24
C VAL A 101 11.73 17.00 11.69
N GLY A 102 12.29 18.00 12.38
CA GLY A 102 12.28 19.37 11.86
C GLY A 102 13.02 20.40 12.72
N LEU A 103 13.53 21.43 12.07
CA LEU A 103 14.34 22.48 12.70
C LEU A 103 13.94 23.84 12.15
N THR A 104 13.93 24.86 12.99
CA THR A 104 13.82 26.26 12.55
C THR A 104 14.98 27.04 13.12
N LEU A 105 15.70 27.76 12.26
CA LEU A 105 16.81 28.65 12.58
C LEU A 105 16.42 30.05 12.17
N GLU A 106 16.36 30.98 13.11
CA GLU A 106 16.30 32.41 12.79
C GLU A 106 17.75 32.90 12.62
N LEU A 107 18.14 33.20 11.38
CA LEU A 107 19.51 33.61 11.04
C LEU A 107 19.73 35.09 11.37
N ASP A 108 18.68 35.89 11.23
CA ASP A 108 18.58 37.27 11.71
C ASP A 108 17.13 37.60 12.10
N HIS A 109 16.77 38.88 12.28
CA HIS A 109 15.43 39.29 12.68
C HIS A 109 14.34 39.14 11.61
N GLN A 110 14.72 38.96 10.35
CA GLN A 110 13.83 38.95 9.19
C GLN A 110 14.05 37.73 8.28
N THR A 111 15.16 37.01 8.47
CA THR A 111 15.57 35.83 7.73
C THR A 111 15.55 34.59 8.61
N GLY A 112 14.87 33.56 8.13
CA GLY A 112 14.91 32.26 8.79
C GLY A 112 14.94 31.10 7.81
N LEU A 113 15.47 29.98 8.30
CA LEU A 113 15.54 28.70 7.64
C LEU A 113 14.68 27.71 8.41
N SER A 114 13.75 27.05 7.74
CA SER A 114 13.10 25.85 8.25
C SER A 114 13.58 24.62 7.49
N TRP A 115 13.81 23.54 8.23
CA TRP A 115 14.08 22.21 7.72
C TRP A 115 12.98 21.26 8.19
N GLU A 116 12.43 20.49 7.28
CA GLU A 116 11.43 19.46 7.58
C GLU A 116 11.90 18.14 6.96
N LYS A 117 11.98 17.11 7.79
CA LYS A 117 12.35 15.77 7.36
C LYS A 117 11.10 14.99 6.97
N HIS A 118 11.18 14.30 5.85
CA HIS A 118 10.22 13.30 5.41
C HIS A 118 10.95 11.98 5.15
N ASP A 119 10.19 10.90 4.94
CA ASP A 119 10.77 9.56 4.77
C ASP A 119 11.72 9.47 3.57
N ASP A 120 11.35 10.10 2.45
CA ASP A 120 12.08 10.01 1.16
C ASP A 120 12.78 11.31 0.73
N TYR A 121 12.58 12.41 1.49
CA TYR A 121 13.16 13.71 1.16
C TYR A 121 13.29 14.62 2.38
N SER A 122 14.10 15.65 2.26
CA SER A 122 14.17 16.78 3.19
C SER A 122 13.81 18.07 2.48
N LEU A 123 13.08 18.92 3.19
CA LEU A 123 12.66 20.23 2.72
C LEU A 123 13.43 21.30 3.45
N TYR A 124 14.13 22.16 2.71
CA TYR A 124 14.79 23.35 3.23
C TYR A 124 14.04 24.57 2.69
N THR A 125 13.55 25.43 3.58
CA THR A 125 12.85 26.66 3.20
C THR A 125 13.52 27.84 3.86
N ILE A 126 14.12 28.71 3.06
CA ILE A 126 14.75 29.96 3.50
C ILE A 126 13.83 31.09 3.07
N HIS A 127 13.45 31.97 3.98
CA HIS A 127 12.70 33.18 3.65
C HIS A 127 13.46 34.39 4.18
N GLN A 128 13.45 35.47 3.42
CA GLN A 128 14.15 36.70 3.74
C GLN A 128 13.45 37.90 3.09
N PRO A 129 13.65 39.13 3.59
CA PRO A 129 13.32 40.34 2.86
C PRO A 129 14.04 40.38 1.51
N LEU A 130 13.43 41.04 0.54
CA LEU A 130 14.04 41.27 -0.75
C LEU A 130 13.92 42.75 -1.10
N ASP A 131 15.04 43.39 -1.41
CA ASP A 131 15.02 44.67 -2.09
C ASP A 131 14.53 44.44 -3.54
N PRO A 132 13.39 45.04 -3.96
CA PRO A 132 12.89 44.88 -5.32
C PRO A 132 13.91 45.27 -6.40
N ALA A 133 14.85 46.17 -6.09
CA ALA A 133 15.91 46.56 -7.03
C ALA A 133 16.95 45.46 -7.27
N ALA A 134 17.09 44.52 -6.34
CA ALA A 134 17.98 43.36 -6.48
C ALA A 134 17.38 42.26 -7.37
N PHE A 135 16.08 42.33 -7.69
CA PHE A 135 15.43 41.36 -8.56
C PHE A 135 15.43 41.84 -10.02
N GLY A 136 16.23 41.20 -10.85
CA GLY A 136 16.35 41.45 -12.28
C GLY A 136 16.47 40.17 -13.10
N ALA A 137 16.43 40.30 -14.43
CA ALA A 137 16.53 39.17 -15.37
C ALA A 137 17.77 38.29 -15.12
N ASP A 138 18.90 38.95 -14.88
CA ASP A 138 20.21 38.30 -14.67
C ASP A 138 20.58 38.17 -13.18
N ALA A 139 19.61 38.37 -12.27
CA ALA A 139 19.87 38.24 -10.84
C ALA A 139 20.18 36.78 -10.47
N ASP A 140 21.29 36.59 -9.75
CA ASP A 140 21.62 35.35 -9.06
C ASP A 140 20.98 35.38 -7.66
N LEU A 141 19.79 34.78 -7.56
CA LEU A 141 19.02 34.77 -6.31
C LEU A 141 19.61 33.84 -5.26
N LEU A 142 20.39 32.83 -5.65
CA LEU A 142 21.09 31.96 -4.69
C LEU A 142 22.22 32.72 -4.00
N ALA A 143 22.93 33.59 -4.71
CA ALA A 143 23.96 34.45 -4.14
C ALA A 143 23.43 35.49 -3.14
N LEU A 144 22.13 35.78 -3.16
CA LEU A 144 21.48 36.68 -2.19
C LEU A 144 21.14 35.99 -0.85
N LEU A 145 21.29 34.67 -0.77
CA LEU A 145 21.01 33.94 0.47
C LEU A 145 22.12 34.21 1.50
N PRO A 146 21.79 34.59 2.74
CA PRO A 146 22.77 34.76 3.79
C PRO A 146 23.16 33.37 4.30
N LEU A 147 23.98 32.66 3.53
CA LEU A 147 24.49 31.34 3.86
C LEU A 147 26.00 31.30 3.60
N PRO A 148 26.76 30.49 4.35
CA PRO A 148 28.18 30.29 4.07
C PRO A 148 28.40 29.78 2.65
N ALA A 149 29.50 30.23 2.03
CA ALA A 149 29.88 29.77 0.68
C ALA A 149 29.98 28.24 0.64
N GLY A 150 29.36 27.61 -0.36
CA GLY A 150 29.34 26.15 -0.53
C GLY A 150 28.37 25.41 0.39
N TRP A 151 27.65 26.08 1.30
CA TRP A 151 26.72 25.41 2.22
C TRP A 151 25.63 24.65 1.48
N LEU A 152 24.95 25.30 0.51
CA LEU A 152 23.92 24.66 -0.30
C LEU A 152 24.42 23.43 -1.07
N ALA A 153 25.64 23.49 -1.59
CA ALA A 153 26.26 22.40 -2.33
C ALA A 153 26.65 21.20 -1.44
N ALA A 154 26.81 21.45 -0.14
CA ALA A 154 27.17 20.44 0.86
C ALA A 154 25.95 19.80 1.54
N ILE A 155 24.71 20.17 1.17
CA ILE A 155 23.50 19.52 1.68
C ILE A 155 23.54 18.03 1.28
N PRO A 156 23.45 17.10 2.24
CA PRO A 156 23.44 15.67 1.93
C PRO A 156 22.22 15.29 1.08
N GLY A 157 22.45 14.53 0.00
CA GLY A 157 21.40 14.00 -0.86
C GLY A 157 21.47 14.57 -2.28
N ARG A 158 20.33 14.54 -2.99
CA ARG A 158 20.22 15.00 -4.39
C ARG A 158 19.06 15.97 -4.56
N THR A 159 19.32 17.16 -5.08
CA THR A 159 18.28 18.16 -5.34
C THR A 159 17.25 17.63 -6.32
N LEU A 160 16.00 17.54 -5.87
CA LEU A 160 14.83 17.23 -6.70
C LEU A 160 14.27 18.50 -7.34
N ALA A 161 14.16 19.56 -6.53
CA ALA A 161 13.59 20.83 -6.94
C ALA A 161 14.22 21.97 -6.13
N ALA A 162 14.51 23.09 -6.79
CA ALA A 162 14.89 24.34 -6.15
C ALA A 162 14.05 25.46 -6.77
N VAL A 163 13.35 26.22 -5.94
CA VAL A 163 12.41 27.25 -6.41
C VAL A 163 12.53 28.52 -5.58
N HIS A 164 12.53 29.66 -6.26
CA HIS A 164 12.37 30.97 -5.65
C HIS A 164 10.94 31.48 -5.85
N ALA A 165 10.26 31.81 -4.76
CA ALA A 165 9.05 32.61 -4.77
C ALA A 165 9.40 34.04 -4.36
N VAL A 166 9.34 34.96 -5.32
CA VAL A 166 9.56 36.38 -5.11
C VAL A 166 8.22 37.08 -4.98
N LEU A 167 8.01 37.75 -3.86
CA LEU A 167 6.78 38.44 -3.50
C LEU A 167 7.02 39.94 -3.60
N LEU A 168 6.28 40.62 -4.47
CA LEU A 168 6.33 42.08 -4.63
C LEU A 168 4.94 42.69 -4.52
N PRO A 169 4.81 43.97 -4.14
CA PRO A 169 3.52 44.64 -4.24
C PRO A 169 3.12 44.82 -5.71
N ALA A 170 1.82 44.82 -6.01
CA ALA A 170 1.32 44.99 -7.38
C ALA A 170 1.42 46.43 -7.92
N HIS A 171 1.80 47.40 -7.08
CA HIS A 171 1.99 48.83 -7.42
C HIS A 171 0.80 49.50 -8.15
N GLY A 172 -0.41 48.93 -8.07
CA GLY A 172 -1.57 49.43 -8.81
C GLY A 172 -1.48 49.25 -10.33
N TRP A 173 -0.54 48.44 -10.82
CA TRP A 173 -0.38 48.18 -12.25
C TRP A 173 -1.62 47.54 -12.85
N SER A 174 -1.90 47.89 -14.11
CA SER A 174 -2.80 47.13 -14.97
C SER A 174 -2.28 45.69 -15.19
N ASP A 175 -3.13 44.81 -15.72
CA ASP A 175 -2.71 43.44 -16.07
C ASP A 175 -1.60 43.44 -17.14
N GLU A 176 -1.61 44.40 -18.06
CA GLU A 176 -0.62 44.53 -19.14
C GLU A 176 0.75 45.00 -18.60
N GLU A 177 0.79 46.09 -17.83
CA GLU A 177 2.03 46.60 -17.22
C GLU A 177 2.69 45.55 -16.30
N ALA A 178 1.86 44.84 -15.52
CA ALA A 178 2.33 43.77 -14.66
C ALA A 178 2.93 42.59 -15.45
N ALA A 179 2.32 42.23 -16.59
CA ALA A 179 2.82 41.16 -17.45
C ALA A 179 4.12 41.57 -18.16
N GLU A 180 4.24 42.81 -18.64
CA GLU A 180 5.47 43.35 -19.22
C GLU A 180 6.63 43.37 -18.21
N PHE A 181 6.35 43.84 -16.98
CA PHE A 181 7.30 43.77 -15.88
C PHE A 181 7.72 42.32 -15.61
N ALA A 182 6.76 41.41 -15.49
CA ALA A 182 7.06 39.99 -15.23
C ALA A 182 7.89 39.35 -16.35
N GLN A 183 7.57 39.62 -17.62
CA GLN A 183 8.36 39.11 -18.76
C GLN A 183 9.79 39.65 -18.73
N ARG A 184 9.97 40.95 -18.43
CA ARG A 184 11.30 41.56 -18.34
C ARG A 184 12.15 40.94 -17.24
N ILE A 185 11.56 40.67 -16.07
CA ILE A 185 12.28 40.18 -14.90
C ILE A 185 12.48 38.66 -14.92
N LEU A 186 11.50 37.90 -15.43
CA LEU A 186 11.64 36.45 -15.56
C LEU A 186 12.47 36.07 -16.80
N GLY A 187 12.75 37.01 -17.69
CA GLY A 187 13.64 36.82 -18.83
C GLY A 187 12.98 36.10 -19.99
N ARG A 188 13.76 35.28 -20.72
CA ARG A 188 13.30 34.58 -21.92
C ARG A 188 12.38 33.41 -21.55
N GLY A 189 11.45 33.10 -22.45
CA GLY A 189 10.48 32.02 -22.28
C GLY A 189 9.04 32.50 -22.45
N ARG A 190 8.11 31.55 -22.55
CA ARG A 190 6.69 31.87 -22.63
C ARG A 190 6.18 32.18 -21.23
N LEU A 191 5.75 33.42 -21.01
CA LEU A 191 5.13 33.82 -19.76
C LEU A 191 3.80 33.10 -19.55
N LEU A 192 3.61 32.57 -18.35
CA LEU A 192 2.37 32.01 -17.86
C LEU A 192 1.83 32.92 -16.77
N GLY A 193 0.51 33.08 -16.71
CA GLY A 193 -0.13 34.08 -15.87
C GLY A 193 -1.43 33.58 -15.27
N SER A 194 -1.57 33.65 -13.95
CA SER A 194 -2.80 33.30 -13.26
C SER A 194 -3.12 34.28 -12.14
N ARG A 195 -4.42 34.57 -12.00
CA ARG A 195 -4.92 35.30 -10.85
C ARG A 195 -5.19 34.33 -9.72
N LEU A 196 -4.70 34.67 -8.53
CA LEU A 196 -4.78 33.84 -7.33
C LEU A 196 -5.89 34.34 -6.41
N ARG A 197 -6.55 33.40 -5.73
CA ARG A 197 -7.43 33.58 -4.56
C ARG A 197 -8.09 34.95 -4.39
N ASP A 198 -9.36 35.08 -4.76
CA ASP A 198 -10.14 36.31 -4.60
C ASP A 198 -9.47 37.56 -5.19
N ASP A 199 -8.69 37.41 -6.27
CA ASP A 199 -7.92 38.49 -6.90
C ASP A 199 -6.84 39.11 -5.99
N ALA A 200 -6.45 38.41 -4.91
CA ALA A 200 -5.47 38.90 -3.95
C ALA A 200 -4.05 38.99 -4.51
N ALA A 201 -3.75 38.24 -5.58
CA ALA A 201 -2.45 38.28 -6.22
C ALA A 201 -2.49 37.86 -7.68
N ARG A 202 -1.44 38.24 -8.41
CA ARG A 202 -1.15 37.82 -9.79
C ARG A 202 0.14 37.01 -9.78
N LEU A 203 0.09 35.79 -10.30
CA LEU A 203 1.21 34.87 -10.41
C LEU A 203 1.75 34.85 -11.83
N TYR A 204 3.07 34.98 -11.94
CA TYR A 204 3.81 34.87 -13.17
C TYR A 204 4.96 33.88 -13.05
N THR A 205 5.18 33.09 -14.10
CA THR A 205 6.32 32.18 -14.21
C THR A 205 6.54 31.77 -15.67
N THR A 206 7.74 31.32 -15.99
CA THR A 206 8.05 30.64 -17.26
C THR A 206 8.05 29.11 -17.12
N TYR A 207 8.04 28.59 -15.88
CA TYR A 207 8.31 27.17 -15.57
C TYR A 207 9.60 26.61 -16.20
N GLN A 208 10.55 27.48 -16.54
CA GLN A 208 11.87 27.09 -17.04
C GLN A 208 12.86 27.03 -15.88
N LEU A 209 13.84 26.15 -16.01
CA LEU A 209 15.01 26.18 -15.14
C LEU A 209 15.95 27.28 -15.60
N TYR A 210 16.40 28.09 -14.66
CA TYR A 210 17.45 29.08 -14.87
C TYR A 210 18.82 28.38 -14.86
N PRO A 211 19.90 29.06 -15.31
CA PRO A 211 21.24 28.47 -15.35
C PRO A 211 21.75 27.98 -13.99
N ASP A 212 21.23 28.54 -12.90
CA ASP A 212 21.47 28.16 -11.51
C ASP A 212 20.72 26.88 -11.06
N GLY A 213 19.92 26.28 -11.95
CA GLY A 213 19.13 25.07 -11.67
C GLY A 213 17.83 25.34 -10.90
N THR A 214 17.45 26.61 -10.70
CA THR A 214 16.25 27.00 -9.96
C THR A 214 15.09 27.30 -10.91
N SER A 215 13.86 27.21 -10.40
CA SER A 215 12.68 27.82 -11.03
C SER A 215 12.25 29.06 -10.25
N ARG A 216 11.50 29.96 -10.90
CA ARG A 216 11.09 31.24 -10.30
C ARG A 216 9.58 31.46 -10.42
N PHE A 217 8.97 31.85 -9.32
CA PHE A 217 7.62 32.38 -9.23
C PHE A 217 7.70 33.87 -8.85
N LEU A 218 7.11 34.73 -9.65
CA LEU A 218 6.86 36.12 -9.30
C LEU A 218 5.40 36.26 -8.89
N ILE A 219 5.17 36.70 -7.66
CA ILE A 219 3.84 36.92 -7.10
C ILE A 219 3.68 38.41 -6.80
N LEU A 220 2.78 39.05 -7.53
CA LEU A 220 2.41 40.44 -7.30
C LEU A 220 1.16 40.49 -6.42
N PHE A 221 1.32 40.96 -5.18
CA PHE A 221 0.24 41.02 -4.20
C PHE A 221 -0.49 42.37 -4.22
N GLU A 222 -1.81 42.31 -4.22
CA GLU A 222 -2.64 43.43 -3.76
C GLU A 222 -2.43 43.63 -2.24
N PRO A 223 -2.92 44.73 -1.63
CA PRO A 223 -2.85 44.90 -0.18
C PRO A 223 -3.45 43.70 0.57
N VAL A 224 -2.59 42.95 1.25
CA VAL A 224 -2.94 41.72 1.99
C VAL A 224 -2.20 41.64 3.32
N THR A 225 -2.71 40.82 4.24
CA THR A 225 -1.99 40.48 5.45
C THR A 225 -0.85 39.50 5.16
N GLU A 226 0.24 39.58 5.92
CA GLU A 226 1.39 38.67 5.79
C GLU A 226 1.00 37.20 5.92
N GLY A 227 0.05 36.88 6.79
CA GLY A 227 -0.47 35.51 6.91
C GLY A 227 -1.24 35.05 5.66
N ARG A 228 -1.92 35.96 4.94
CA ARG A 228 -2.57 35.62 3.66
C ARG A 228 -1.53 35.43 2.56
N ALA A 229 -0.52 36.29 2.49
CA ALA A 229 0.60 36.15 1.56
C ALA A 229 1.34 34.82 1.77
N GLY A 230 1.69 34.51 3.02
CA GLY A 230 2.35 33.27 3.43
C GLY A 230 1.57 32.01 3.03
N ARG A 231 0.25 31.97 3.28
CA ARG A 231 -0.58 30.83 2.86
C ARG A 231 -0.64 30.66 1.34
N ILE A 232 -0.67 31.75 0.57
CA ILE A 232 -0.72 31.70 -0.89
C ILE A 232 0.63 31.22 -1.45
N ALA A 233 1.74 31.84 -1.02
CA ALA A 233 3.08 31.46 -1.46
C ALA A 233 3.43 30.03 -1.03
N GLY A 234 3.16 29.66 0.22
CA GLY A 234 3.37 28.30 0.73
C GLY A 234 2.57 27.25 -0.05
N SER A 235 1.31 27.54 -0.39
CA SER A 235 0.51 26.63 -1.21
C SER A 235 1.04 26.49 -2.64
N LEU A 236 1.65 27.54 -3.20
CA LEU A 236 2.28 27.48 -4.52
C LEU A 236 3.59 26.68 -4.49
N LEU A 237 4.39 26.87 -3.44
CA LEU A 237 5.59 26.07 -3.19
C LEU A 237 5.24 24.59 -2.99
N ASP A 238 4.16 24.28 -2.27
CA ASP A 238 3.60 22.93 -2.17
C ASP A 238 3.26 22.33 -3.54
N VAL A 239 2.63 23.10 -4.43
CA VAL A 239 2.32 22.64 -5.81
C VAL A 239 3.60 22.23 -6.52
N GLU A 240 4.67 23.01 -6.41
CA GLU A 240 5.94 22.70 -7.07
C GLU A 240 6.63 21.48 -6.47
N ARG A 241 6.74 21.42 -5.14
CA ARG A 241 7.31 20.28 -4.40
C ARG A 241 6.59 18.97 -4.75
N TYR A 242 5.27 18.94 -4.55
CA TYR A 242 4.50 17.71 -4.73
C TYR A 242 4.33 17.32 -6.20
N ARG A 243 4.36 18.28 -7.13
CA ARG A 243 4.45 17.97 -8.57
C ARG A 243 5.72 17.20 -8.89
N MET A 244 6.86 17.66 -8.37
CA MET A 244 8.14 17.01 -8.65
C MET A 244 8.22 15.64 -7.98
N LEU A 245 7.75 15.50 -6.75
CA LEU A 245 7.65 14.20 -6.06
C LEU A 245 6.75 13.21 -6.81
N ALA A 246 5.56 13.64 -7.26
CA ALA A 246 4.67 12.80 -8.04
C ALA A 246 5.31 12.32 -9.36
N LEU A 247 6.06 13.19 -10.03
CA LEU A 247 6.71 12.88 -11.31
C LEU A 247 7.90 11.92 -11.18
N LEU A 248 8.42 11.65 -9.99
CA LEU A 248 9.47 10.64 -9.79
C LEU A 248 9.02 9.23 -10.18
N ALA A 249 7.73 8.93 -10.06
CA ALA A 249 7.18 7.63 -10.46
C ALA A 249 7.06 7.47 -11.98
N TYR A 250 6.97 8.57 -12.74
CA TYR A 250 6.62 8.53 -14.16
C TYR A 250 7.63 7.76 -15.03
N PRO A 251 8.96 7.97 -14.91
CA PRO A 251 9.93 7.21 -15.72
C PRO A 251 9.85 5.70 -15.50
N ALA A 252 9.70 5.27 -14.23
CA ALA A 252 9.56 3.87 -13.88
C ALA A 252 8.26 3.27 -14.43
N ALA A 253 7.13 3.97 -14.26
CA ALA A 253 5.84 3.55 -14.82
C ALA A 253 5.89 3.43 -16.35
N ARG A 254 6.50 4.40 -17.04
CA ARG A 254 6.65 4.36 -18.50
C ARG A 254 7.53 3.20 -18.96
N GLY A 255 8.62 2.90 -18.24
CA GLY A 255 9.48 1.76 -18.52
C GLY A 255 8.81 0.41 -18.23
N MET A 256 7.86 0.37 -17.30
CA MET A 256 7.12 -0.83 -16.90
C MET A 256 6.10 -1.26 -17.96
N VAL A 257 5.51 -0.33 -18.71
CA VAL A 257 4.43 -0.64 -19.66
C VAL A 257 4.79 -1.74 -20.68
N PRO A 258 5.94 -1.69 -21.39
CA PRO A 258 6.35 -2.78 -22.29
C PRO A 258 6.58 -4.10 -21.57
N ARG A 259 7.16 -4.06 -20.37
CA ARG A 259 7.42 -5.25 -19.55
C ARG A 259 6.12 -5.94 -19.15
N LEU A 260 5.10 -5.19 -18.75
CA LEU A 260 3.78 -5.75 -18.43
C LEU A 260 3.11 -6.39 -19.64
N VAL A 261 3.25 -5.81 -20.84
CA VAL A 261 2.73 -6.43 -22.07
C VAL A 261 3.39 -7.79 -22.31
N GLU A 262 4.70 -7.90 -22.11
CA GLU A 262 5.43 -9.16 -22.24
C GLU A 262 4.94 -10.21 -21.24
N LEU A 263 4.84 -9.84 -19.95
CA LEU A 263 4.39 -10.75 -18.89
C LEU A 263 2.93 -11.18 -19.08
N GLU A 264 2.06 -10.27 -19.52
CA GLU A 264 0.66 -10.58 -19.84
C GLU A 264 0.54 -11.56 -21.02
N ALA A 265 1.43 -11.46 -22.02
CA ALA A 265 1.48 -12.39 -23.14
C ALA A 265 2.00 -13.77 -22.71
N GLN A 266 3.04 -13.82 -21.88
CA GLN A 266 3.53 -15.07 -21.28
C GLN A 266 2.42 -15.78 -20.48
N LEU A 267 1.66 -15.02 -19.67
CA LEU A 267 0.52 -15.58 -18.93
C LEU A 267 -0.56 -16.12 -19.86
N ALA A 268 -0.84 -15.44 -20.98
CA ALA A 268 -1.83 -15.89 -21.95
C ALA A 268 -1.44 -17.23 -22.61
N GLU A 269 -0.15 -17.41 -22.94
CA GLU A 269 0.37 -18.66 -23.46
C GLU A 269 0.32 -19.79 -22.42
N LEU A 270 0.65 -19.50 -21.15
CA LEU A 270 0.50 -20.47 -20.06
C LEU A 270 -0.96 -20.88 -19.86
N ALA A 271 -1.89 -19.92 -19.87
CA ALA A 271 -3.31 -20.20 -19.75
C ALA A 271 -3.82 -21.08 -20.90
N ARG A 272 -3.36 -20.85 -22.15
CA ARG A 272 -3.64 -21.75 -23.28
C ARG A 272 -3.04 -23.14 -23.08
N GLY A 273 -1.85 -23.24 -22.48
CA GLY A 273 -1.19 -24.52 -22.18
C GLY A 273 -1.97 -25.39 -21.20
N ILE A 274 -2.73 -24.80 -20.27
CA ILE A 274 -3.59 -25.55 -19.33
C ILE A 274 -4.73 -26.27 -20.06
N GLU A 275 -5.21 -25.73 -21.17
CA GLU A 275 -6.25 -26.38 -21.98
C GLU A 275 -5.70 -27.52 -22.84
N ASP A 276 -4.38 -27.60 -23.04
CA ASP A 276 -3.73 -28.60 -23.87
C ASP A 276 -3.40 -29.88 -23.08
N GLU A 277 -4.16 -30.95 -23.32
CA GLU A 277 -3.97 -32.27 -22.72
C GLU A 277 -2.58 -32.89 -22.94
N GLN A 278 -1.82 -32.42 -23.93
CA GLN A 278 -0.48 -32.96 -24.23
C GLN A 278 0.65 -32.27 -23.46
N ARG A 279 0.42 -31.11 -22.84
CA ARG A 279 1.46 -30.43 -22.06
C ARG A 279 1.62 -31.04 -20.67
N ASP A 280 2.87 -31.09 -20.20
CA ASP A 280 3.18 -31.52 -18.84
C ASP A 280 2.76 -30.46 -17.82
N ASP A 281 1.88 -30.84 -16.91
CA ASP A 281 1.40 -29.97 -15.83
C ASP A 281 2.54 -29.50 -14.92
N ARG A 282 3.60 -30.30 -14.76
CA ARG A 282 4.75 -29.94 -13.93
C ARG A 282 5.55 -28.81 -14.56
N GLU A 283 5.78 -28.87 -15.87
CA GLU A 283 6.44 -27.80 -16.62
C GLU A 283 5.62 -26.51 -16.58
N LEU A 284 4.30 -26.60 -16.81
CA LEU A 284 3.39 -25.46 -16.71
C LEU A 284 3.40 -24.82 -15.31
N LEU A 285 3.47 -25.63 -14.25
CA LEU A 285 3.55 -25.15 -12.88
C LEU A 285 4.86 -24.42 -12.62
N ASP A 286 5.99 -24.97 -13.04
CA ASP A 286 7.31 -24.35 -12.87
C ASP A 286 7.41 -23.01 -13.63
N GLU A 287 6.90 -22.95 -14.88
CA GLU A 287 6.83 -21.72 -15.67
C GLU A 287 5.93 -20.67 -14.99
N LEU A 288 4.77 -21.07 -14.47
CA LEU A 288 3.83 -20.18 -13.79
C LEU A 288 4.38 -19.64 -12.47
N ILE A 289 5.09 -20.47 -11.68
CA ILE A 289 5.78 -20.04 -10.45
C ILE A 289 6.85 -19.01 -10.80
N GLY A 290 7.63 -19.24 -11.87
CA GLY A 290 8.63 -18.29 -12.35
C GLY A 290 7.99 -16.94 -12.73
N LEU A 291 6.90 -16.97 -13.48
CA LEU A 291 6.16 -15.76 -13.85
C LEU A 291 5.59 -15.03 -12.63
N ALA A 292 4.99 -15.77 -11.68
CA ALA A 292 4.47 -15.21 -10.45
C ALA A 292 5.56 -14.49 -9.64
N ALA A 293 6.73 -15.12 -9.49
CA ALA A 293 7.85 -14.53 -8.78
C ALA A 293 8.33 -13.21 -9.43
N VAL A 294 8.37 -13.15 -10.76
CA VAL A 294 8.72 -11.91 -11.48
C VAL A 294 7.66 -10.83 -11.25
N VAL A 295 6.37 -11.15 -11.36
CA VAL A 295 5.28 -10.19 -11.13
C VAL A 295 5.30 -9.64 -9.70
N GLU A 296 5.45 -10.50 -8.71
CA GLU A 296 5.52 -10.10 -7.29
C GLU A 296 6.76 -9.25 -7.01
N TYR A 297 7.90 -9.55 -7.63
CA TYR A 297 9.09 -8.70 -7.54
C TYR A 297 8.83 -7.30 -8.09
N GLU A 298 8.17 -7.17 -9.24
CA GLU A 298 7.85 -5.88 -9.83
C GLU A 298 6.87 -5.07 -8.96
N ILE A 299 5.86 -5.72 -8.40
CA ILE A 299 4.91 -5.11 -7.46
C ILE A 299 5.62 -4.62 -6.20
N ALA A 300 6.41 -5.49 -5.55
CA ALA A 300 7.14 -5.14 -4.33
C ALA A 300 8.12 -3.97 -4.55
N THR A 301 8.71 -3.88 -5.74
CA THR A 301 9.67 -2.82 -6.08
C THR A 301 8.99 -1.47 -6.36
N HIS A 302 7.78 -1.45 -6.93
CA HIS A 302 7.19 -0.23 -7.50
C HIS A 302 5.89 0.25 -6.84
N ALA A 303 5.12 -0.63 -6.20
CA ALA A 303 3.77 -0.32 -5.70
C ALA A 303 3.77 0.90 -4.76
N GLY A 304 4.63 0.91 -3.75
CA GLY A 304 4.71 2.03 -2.80
C GLY A 304 5.04 3.38 -3.47
N ARG A 305 5.90 3.39 -4.48
CA ARG A 305 6.23 4.61 -5.23
C ARG A 305 5.06 5.10 -6.07
N PHE A 306 4.30 4.20 -6.68
CA PHE A 306 3.12 4.56 -7.48
C PHE A 306 1.98 5.07 -6.59
N ASP A 307 1.80 4.47 -5.40
CA ASP A 307 0.86 4.95 -4.39
C ASP A 307 1.21 6.35 -3.89
N ALA A 308 2.48 6.56 -3.54
CA ALA A 308 2.96 7.87 -3.12
C ALA A 308 2.75 8.92 -4.21
N ALA A 309 3.01 8.59 -5.47
CA ALA A 309 2.77 9.51 -6.59
C ALA A 309 1.28 9.90 -6.74
N GLY A 310 0.37 8.94 -6.59
CA GLY A 310 -1.07 9.22 -6.56
C GLY A 310 -1.47 10.15 -5.41
N ALA A 311 -0.95 9.91 -4.21
CA ALA A 311 -1.19 10.76 -3.04
C ALA A 311 -0.65 12.18 -3.24
N TYR A 312 0.58 12.33 -3.73
CA TYR A 312 1.17 13.63 -4.02
C TYR A 312 0.41 14.38 -5.12
N TYR A 313 -0.05 13.68 -6.15
CA TYR A 313 -0.86 14.30 -7.19
C TYR A 313 -2.20 14.82 -6.64
N ALA A 314 -2.84 14.08 -5.71
CA ALA A 314 -4.04 14.55 -5.03
C ALA A 314 -3.78 15.85 -4.24
N ILE A 315 -2.65 15.95 -3.53
CA ILE A 315 -2.26 17.18 -2.82
C ILE A 315 -2.08 18.34 -3.81
N VAL A 316 -1.43 18.11 -4.95
CA VAL A 316 -1.27 19.12 -6.00
C VAL A 316 -2.65 19.61 -6.47
N GLN A 317 -3.60 18.71 -6.74
CA GLN A 317 -4.94 19.11 -7.16
C GLN A 317 -5.66 19.97 -6.11
N GLN A 318 -5.58 19.57 -4.84
CA GLN A 318 -6.16 20.33 -3.72
C GLN A 318 -5.56 21.74 -3.61
N ARG A 319 -4.23 21.87 -3.74
CA ARG A 319 -3.55 23.17 -3.67
C ARG A 319 -3.87 24.04 -4.89
N ILE A 320 -3.96 23.45 -6.08
CA ILE A 320 -4.40 24.16 -7.29
C ILE A 320 -5.82 24.66 -7.12
N GLU A 321 -6.76 23.85 -6.63
CA GLU A 321 -8.15 24.27 -6.39
C GLU A 321 -8.23 25.44 -5.40
N TYR A 322 -7.44 25.38 -4.32
CA TYR A 322 -7.35 26.48 -3.37
C TYR A 322 -6.78 27.77 -3.97
N LEU A 323 -5.80 27.68 -4.88
CA LEU A 323 -5.10 28.83 -5.46
C LEU A 323 -5.80 29.44 -6.67
N GLN A 324 -6.31 28.60 -7.57
CA GLN A 324 -6.72 28.96 -8.91
C GLN A 324 -8.02 29.74 -8.89
N ARG A 325 -7.98 30.98 -9.42
CA ARG A 325 -9.19 31.74 -9.74
C ARG A 325 -9.44 31.83 -11.25
N ALA A 326 -8.49 32.39 -11.99
CA ALA A 326 -8.60 32.55 -13.45
C ALA A 326 -7.23 32.69 -14.12
N SER A 327 -7.19 32.55 -15.45
CA SER A 327 -6.01 32.94 -16.23
C SER A 327 -5.98 34.46 -16.38
N LEU A 328 -4.79 35.05 -16.48
CA LEU A 328 -4.66 36.48 -16.79
C LEU A 328 -4.91 36.73 -18.28
N PRO A 329 -5.46 37.90 -18.67
CA PRO A 329 -5.71 38.23 -20.08
C PRO A 329 -4.45 38.08 -20.94
N GLY A 330 -4.60 37.48 -22.13
CA GLY A 330 -3.49 37.29 -23.07
C GLY A 330 -2.47 36.21 -22.68
N LEU A 331 -2.54 35.63 -21.49
CA LEU A 331 -1.59 34.62 -20.99
C LEU A 331 -2.25 33.24 -20.80
N MET A 332 -1.45 32.18 -20.99
CA MET A 332 -1.88 30.85 -20.58
C MET A 332 -1.83 30.74 -19.06
N GLY A 333 -2.91 30.24 -18.46
CA GLY A 333 -2.96 29.97 -17.02
C GLY A 333 -1.88 29.00 -16.56
N VAL A 334 -1.19 29.33 -15.48
CA VAL A 334 -0.17 28.52 -14.81
C VAL A 334 -0.74 27.13 -14.46
N PHE A 335 -1.89 27.09 -13.82
CA PHE A 335 -2.53 25.85 -13.39
C PHE A 335 -3.09 25.03 -14.56
N THR A 336 -3.58 25.69 -15.61
CA THR A 336 -3.99 25.03 -16.87
C THR A 336 -2.79 24.38 -17.56
N PHE A 337 -1.66 25.09 -17.63
CA PHE A 337 -0.40 24.60 -18.18
C PHE A 337 0.08 23.36 -17.42
N LEU A 338 0.04 23.41 -16.09
CA LEU A 338 0.41 22.30 -15.21
C LEU A 338 -0.51 21.09 -15.44
N ARG A 339 -1.83 21.24 -15.30
CA ARG A 339 -2.79 20.13 -15.44
C ARG A 339 -2.62 19.37 -16.75
N ARG A 340 -2.40 20.07 -17.86
CA ARG A 340 -2.18 19.47 -19.20
C ARG A 340 -0.92 18.60 -19.29
N ARG A 341 0.05 18.78 -18.40
CA ARG A 341 1.33 18.05 -18.39
C ARG A 341 1.40 17.00 -17.28
N LEU A 342 0.82 17.27 -16.12
CA LEU A 342 0.78 16.30 -15.02
C LEU A 342 -0.23 15.19 -15.28
N ALA A 343 -1.45 15.52 -15.73
CA ALA A 343 -2.53 14.53 -15.80
C ALA A 343 -2.18 13.32 -16.69
N PRO A 344 -1.58 13.48 -17.90
CA PRO A 344 -1.18 12.32 -18.70
C PRO A 344 -0.06 11.49 -18.07
N ALA A 345 0.87 12.12 -17.37
CA ALA A 345 1.94 11.43 -16.67
C ALA A 345 1.38 10.58 -15.52
N MET A 346 0.45 11.13 -14.73
CA MET A 346 -0.19 10.41 -13.63
C MET A 346 -1.12 9.32 -14.12
N ALA A 347 -1.86 9.54 -15.22
CA ALA A 347 -2.64 8.48 -15.86
C ALA A 347 -1.76 7.30 -16.31
N THR A 348 -0.51 7.54 -16.69
CA THR A 348 0.45 6.47 -17.01
C THR A 348 0.85 5.68 -15.76
N VAL A 349 1.12 6.38 -14.64
CA VAL A 349 1.43 5.76 -13.34
C VAL A 349 0.25 4.91 -12.86
N ASP A 350 -0.95 5.47 -12.89
CA ASP A 350 -2.18 4.77 -12.50
C ASP A 350 -2.40 3.54 -13.39
N ALA A 351 -2.27 3.66 -14.71
CA ALA A 351 -2.44 2.53 -15.62
C ALA A 351 -1.41 1.42 -15.38
N ALA A 352 -0.15 1.76 -15.12
CA ALA A 352 0.88 0.78 -14.79
C ALA A 352 0.55 0.04 -13.49
N LYS A 353 0.14 0.77 -12.44
CA LYS A 353 -0.32 0.19 -11.17
C LYS A 353 -1.48 -0.79 -11.37
N HIS A 354 -2.56 -0.34 -12.00
CA HIS A 354 -3.75 -1.18 -12.20
C HIS A 354 -3.44 -2.43 -13.04
N ARG A 355 -2.56 -2.31 -14.05
CA ARG A 355 -2.16 -3.48 -14.86
C ARG A 355 -1.32 -4.47 -14.07
N MET A 356 -0.42 -4.01 -13.19
CA MET A 356 0.34 -4.91 -12.29
C MET A 356 -0.60 -5.69 -11.37
N GLU A 357 -1.54 -5.01 -10.71
CA GLU A 357 -2.52 -5.64 -9.83
C GLU A 357 -3.42 -6.63 -10.58
N ALA A 358 -3.90 -6.23 -11.77
CA ALA A 358 -4.71 -7.11 -12.62
C ALA A 358 -3.93 -8.33 -13.09
N LEU A 359 -2.63 -8.18 -13.41
CA LEU A 359 -1.75 -9.28 -13.81
C LEU A 359 -1.54 -10.26 -12.66
N SER A 360 -1.18 -9.79 -11.45
CA SER A 360 -1.05 -10.66 -10.26
C SER A 360 -2.36 -11.43 -9.99
N GLY A 361 -3.51 -10.74 -10.06
CA GLY A 361 -4.81 -11.40 -9.92
C GLY A 361 -5.12 -12.44 -11.01
N ARG A 362 -4.66 -12.23 -12.25
CA ARG A 362 -4.78 -13.23 -13.33
C ARG A 362 -3.84 -14.42 -13.09
N VAL A 363 -2.60 -14.20 -12.66
CA VAL A 363 -1.65 -15.26 -12.31
C VAL A 363 -2.24 -16.16 -11.23
N ALA A 364 -2.81 -15.59 -10.17
CA ALA A 364 -3.46 -16.35 -9.11
C ALA A 364 -4.59 -17.25 -9.64
N ARG A 365 -5.48 -16.70 -10.49
CA ARG A 365 -6.57 -17.49 -11.10
C ARG A 365 -6.05 -18.61 -12.01
N THR A 366 -5.00 -18.35 -12.79
CA THR A 366 -4.37 -19.36 -13.64
C THR A 366 -3.75 -20.48 -12.80
N ALA A 367 -3.15 -20.15 -11.65
CA ALA A 367 -2.61 -21.12 -10.72
C ALA A 367 -3.71 -22.01 -10.12
N ASP A 368 -4.84 -21.42 -9.73
CA ASP A 368 -5.99 -22.18 -9.24
C ASP A 368 -6.55 -23.13 -10.31
N MET A 369 -6.60 -22.70 -11.58
CA MET A 369 -7.03 -23.55 -12.69
C MET A 369 -6.09 -24.75 -12.91
N LEU A 370 -4.77 -24.50 -12.95
CA LEU A 370 -3.78 -25.56 -13.10
C LEU A 370 -3.82 -26.54 -11.92
N ARG A 371 -3.94 -26.03 -10.70
CA ARG A 371 -4.12 -26.86 -9.50
C ARG A 371 -5.36 -27.75 -9.62
N THR A 372 -6.49 -27.18 -10.03
CA THR A 372 -7.74 -27.93 -10.23
C THR A 372 -7.55 -29.05 -11.26
N ARG A 373 -6.87 -28.76 -12.39
CA ARG A 373 -6.58 -29.76 -13.42
C ARG A 373 -5.73 -30.91 -12.87
N VAL A 374 -4.65 -30.62 -12.15
CA VAL A 374 -3.78 -31.62 -11.54
C VAL A 374 -4.53 -32.49 -10.53
N GLU A 375 -5.38 -31.87 -9.70
CA GLU A 375 -6.21 -32.60 -8.72
C GLU A 375 -7.21 -33.55 -9.42
N VAL A 376 -7.86 -33.10 -10.51
CA VAL A 376 -8.78 -33.94 -11.31
C VAL A 376 -8.04 -35.08 -12.02
N ALA A 377 -6.86 -34.82 -12.58
CA ALA A 377 -6.03 -35.84 -13.23
C ALA A 377 -5.59 -36.92 -12.23
N ALA A 378 -5.13 -36.50 -11.04
CA ALA A 378 -4.75 -37.42 -9.97
C ALA A 378 -5.94 -38.25 -9.44
N GLU A 379 -7.12 -37.64 -9.32
CA GLU A 379 -8.34 -38.36 -8.95
C GLU A 379 -8.72 -39.39 -10.01
N THR A 380 -8.67 -39.01 -11.30
CA THR A 380 -8.98 -39.91 -12.43
C THR A 380 -8.04 -41.12 -12.43
N GLN A 381 -6.74 -40.90 -12.25
CA GLN A 381 -5.75 -41.97 -12.15
C GLN A 381 -6.01 -42.89 -10.94
N THR A 382 -6.39 -42.31 -9.80
CA THR A 382 -6.77 -43.07 -8.61
C THR A 382 -8.02 -43.93 -8.85
N GLN A 383 -9.04 -43.38 -9.53
CA GLN A 383 -10.25 -44.13 -9.89
C GLN A 383 -9.95 -45.28 -10.86
N GLU A 384 -9.05 -45.08 -11.83
CA GLU A 384 -8.62 -46.13 -12.75
C GLU A 384 -7.90 -47.27 -12.04
N LEU A 385 -6.94 -46.96 -11.18
CA LEU A 385 -6.24 -47.94 -10.34
C LEU A 385 -7.23 -48.76 -9.49
N LEU A 386 -8.21 -48.09 -8.85
CA LEU A 386 -9.24 -48.77 -8.08
C LEU A 386 -10.15 -49.67 -8.94
N ARG A 387 -10.45 -49.26 -10.18
CA ARG A 387 -11.24 -50.09 -11.12
C ARG A 387 -10.46 -51.35 -11.54
N GLU A 388 -9.16 -51.22 -11.81
CA GLU A 388 -8.30 -52.37 -12.15
C GLU A 388 -8.17 -53.34 -10.99
N LEU A 389 -7.97 -52.84 -9.77
CA LEU A 389 -7.94 -53.67 -8.56
C LEU A 389 -9.25 -54.44 -8.36
N ARG A 390 -10.41 -53.77 -8.49
CA ARG A 390 -11.72 -54.42 -8.39
C ARG A 390 -11.91 -55.51 -9.43
N ARG A 391 -11.47 -55.29 -10.68
CA ARG A 391 -11.51 -56.31 -11.74
C ARG A 391 -10.64 -57.51 -11.40
N GLY A 392 -9.43 -57.28 -10.90
CA GLY A 392 -8.52 -58.34 -10.46
C GLY A 392 -9.11 -59.18 -9.33
N GLN A 393 -9.68 -58.53 -8.31
CA GLN A 393 -10.37 -59.20 -7.20
C GLN A 393 -11.58 -60.00 -7.68
N ALA A 394 -12.39 -59.44 -8.59
CA ALA A 394 -13.53 -60.16 -9.16
C ALA A 394 -13.10 -61.41 -9.95
N LEU A 395 -11.97 -61.34 -10.68
CA LEU A 395 -11.42 -62.48 -11.39
C LEU A 395 -10.90 -63.56 -10.42
N GLN A 396 -10.21 -63.16 -9.36
CA GLN A 396 -9.75 -64.06 -8.30
C GLN A 396 -10.93 -64.78 -7.63
N LEU A 397 -12.02 -64.05 -7.32
CA LEU A 397 -13.24 -64.64 -6.76
C LEU A 397 -13.88 -65.66 -7.71
N ARG A 398 -13.92 -65.36 -9.02
CA ARG A 398 -14.46 -66.31 -10.02
C ARG A 398 -13.61 -67.56 -10.13
N LEU A 399 -12.28 -67.42 -10.19
CA LEU A 399 -11.37 -68.57 -10.24
C LEU A 399 -11.50 -69.42 -8.97
N GLN A 400 -11.55 -68.80 -7.80
CA GLN A 400 -11.78 -69.50 -6.55
C GLN A 400 -13.12 -70.26 -6.56
N GLN A 401 -14.21 -69.63 -7.01
CA GLN A 401 -15.51 -70.30 -7.17
C GLN A 401 -15.47 -71.47 -8.15
N THR A 402 -14.70 -71.38 -9.23
CA THR A 402 -14.53 -72.52 -10.15
C THR A 402 -13.76 -73.69 -9.52
N VAL A 403 -12.73 -73.41 -8.71
CA VAL A 403 -11.98 -74.44 -7.96
C VAL A 403 -12.84 -75.04 -6.85
N GLU A 404 -13.69 -74.24 -6.22
CA GLU A 404 -14.66 -74.71 -5.22
C GLU A 404 -15.72 -75.63 -5.84
N GLY A 405 -16.20 -75.36 -7.05
CA GLY A 405 -17.09 -76.28 -7.77
C GLY A 405 -16.44 -77.64 -8.04
N LEU A 406 -15.15 -77.65 -8.37
CA LEU A 406 -14.37 -78.86 -8.59
C LEU A 406 -14.10 -79.63 -7.28
N SER A 407 -13.92 -78.93 -6.15
CA SER A 407 -13.69 -79.58 -4.85
C SER A 407 -14.91 -80.35 -4.35
N ILE A 408 -16.14 -79.89 -4.65
CA ILE A 408 -17.37 -80.64 -4.35
C ILE A 408 -17.35 -82.02 -5.04
N ALA A 409 -16.93 -82.08 -6.31
CA ALA A 409 -16.84 -83.34 -7.05
C ALA A 409 -15.77 -84.26 -6.45
N ALA A 410 -14.58 -83.73 -6.15
CA ALA A 410 -13.48 -84.50 -5.56
C ALA A 410 -13.83 -85.05 -4.16
N ILE A 411 -14.38 -84.21 -3.26
CA ILE A 411 -14.74 -84.60 -1.89
C ILE A 411 -15.89 -85.63 -1.91
N SER A 412 -16.89 -85.43 -2.78
CA SER A 412 -18.01 -86.38 -2.90
C SER A 412 -17.53 -87.76 -3.34
N TYR A 413 -16.59 -87.84 -4.28
CA TYR A 413 -15.99 -89.10 -4.71
C TYR A 413 -15.29 -89.83 -3.56
N TYR A 414 -14.47 -89.12 -2.77
CA TYR A 414 -13.78 -89.70 -1.62
C TYR A 414 -14.75 -90.21 -0.55
N ILE A 415 -15.82 -89.46 -0.24
CA ILE A 415 -16.83 -89.87 0.75
C ILE A 415 -17.56 -91.13 0.29
N VAL A 416 -17.98 -91.19 -0.98
CA VAL A 416 -18.63 -92.39 -1.54
C VAL A 416 -17.69 -93.60 -1.45
N GLY A 417 -16.41 -93.42 -1.77
CA GLY A 417 -15.39 -94.46 -1.60
C GLY A 417 -15.26 -94.93 -0.15
N LEU A 418 -15.21 -94.00 0.81
CA LEU A 418 -15.09 -94.30 2.23
C LEU A 418 -16.32 -95.05 2.78
N VAL A 419 -17.53 -94.64 2.39
CA VAL A 419 -18.78 -95.33 2.75
C VAL A 419 -18.82 -96.72 2.12
N GLY A 420 -18.35 -96.87 0.88
CA GLY A 420 -18.21 -98.17 0.23
C GLY A 420 -17.26 -99.11 0.96
N TYR A 421 -16.10 -98.64 1.40
CA TYR A 421 -15.18 -99.43 2.22
C TYR A 421 -15.75 -99.79 3.59
N PHE A 422 -16.49 -98.87 4.22
CA PHE A 422 -17.17 -99.14 5.48
C PHE A 422 -18.26 -100.20 5.32
N ALA A 423 -19.05 -100.15 4.25
CA ALA A 423 -20.06 -101.15 3.93
C ALA A 423 -19.45 -102.54 3.69
N LYS A 424 -18.30 -102.61 2.99
CA LYS A 424 -17.50 -103.84 2.86
C LYS A 424 -17.06 -104.39 4.22
N GLY A 425 -16.61 -103.51 5.11
CA GLY A 425 -16.25 -103.86 6.49
C GLY A 425 -17.42 -104.45 7.27
N LEU A 426 -18.59 -103.84 7.23
CA LEU A 426 -19.79 -104.34 7.94
C LEU A 426 -20.29 -105.67 7.38
N LYS A 427 -20.22 -105.86 6.06
CA LYS A 427 -20.55 -107.14 5.41
C LYS A 427 -19.62 -108.27 5.86
N SER A 428 -18.34 -107.96 6.10
CA SER A 428 -17.38 -108.94 6.63
C SER A 428 -17.64 -109.36 8.08
N VAL A 429 -18.49 -108.61 8.82
CA VAL A 429 -18.88 -108.88 10.22
C VAL A 429 -20.23 -109.63 10.32
N GLY A 430 -20.86 -110.00 9.19
CA GLY A 430 -22.01 -110.91 9.16
C GLY A 430 -23.39 -110.25 9.09
N LEU A 431 -23.47 -108.94 8.82
CA LEU A 431 -24.72 -108.24 8.55
C LEU A 431 -25.16 -108.43 7.08
N PRO A 432 -26.43 -108.80 6.79
CA PRO A 432 -26.94 -109.01 5.43
C PRO A 432 -27.25 -107.66 4.76
N ILE A 433 -26.20 -106.95 4.35
CA ILE A 433 -26.32 -105.66 3.68
C ILE A 433 -25.88 -105.80 2.22
N ASP A 434 -26.75 -105.38 1.30
CA ASP A 434 -26.45 -105.36 -0.13
C ASP A 434 -25.55 -104.17 -0.46
N GLU A 435 -24.26 -104.46 -0.58
CA GLU A 435 -23.18 -103.50 -0.83
C GLU A 435 -23.45 -102.59 -2.04
N SER A 436 -24.07 -103.14 -3.09
CA SER A 436 -24.41 -102.42 -4.32
C SER A 436 -25.47 -101.33 -4.08
N LEU A 437 -26.45 -101.64 -3.23
CA LEU A 437 -27.60 -100.79 -2.94
C LEU A 437 -27.22 -99.66 -1.96
N VAL A 438 -26.33 -99.94 -1.00
CA VAL A 438 -25.77 -98.92 -0.09
C VAL A 438 -24.88 -97.93 -0.85
N ALA A 439 -24.02 -98.41 -1.74
CA ALA A 439 -23.17 -97.53 -2.55
C ALA A 439 -24.01 -96.64 -3.50
N ALA A 440 -25.05 -97.21 -4.12
CA ALA A 440 -25.96 -96.46 -4.99
C ALA A 440 -26.74 -95.38 -4.25
N LEU A 441 -27.19 -95.64 -3.01
CA LEU A 441 -27.90 -94.66 -2.18
C LEU A 441 -26.95 -93.61 -1.58
N ALA A 442 -25.68 -93.96 -1.35
CA ALA A 442 -24.67 -93.08 -0.79
C ALA A 442 -24.25 -91.97 -1.76
N ILE A 443 -24.28 -92.20 -3.09
CA ILE A 443 -23.91 -91.21 -4.10
C ILE A 443 -24.76 -89.92 -4.02
N PRO A 444 -26.10 -89.96 -4.15
CA PRO A 444 -26.92 -88.76 -4.08
C PRO A 444 -26.89 -88.12 -2.70
N LEU A 445 -26.78 -88.93 -1.62
CA LEU A 445 -26.71 -88.43 -0.26
C LEU A 445 -25.40 -87.67 0.01
N ALA A 446 -24.25 -88.23 -0.40
CA ALA A 446 -22.95 -87.60 -0.23
C ALA A 446 -22.86 -86.28 -1.01
N VAL A 447 -23.31 -86.25 -2.27
CA VAL A 447 -23.35 -85.03 -3.07
C VAL A 447 -24.26 -83.98 -2.42
N LEU A 448 -25.45 -84.37 -1.95
CA LEU A 448 -26.39 -83.45 -1.28
C LEU A 448 -25.82 -82.88 0.01
N VAL A 449 -25.16 -83.71 0.84
CA VAL A 449 -24.55 -83.31 2.11
C VAL A 449 -23.36 -82.39 1.88
N VAL A 450 -22.44 -82.74 0.99
CA VAL A 450 -21.28 -81.90 0.64
C VAL A 450 -21.75 -80.56 0.07
N TRP A 451 -22.71 -80.58 -0.86
CA TRP A 451 -23.28 -79.37 -1.43
C TRP A 451 -23.96 -78.49 -0.36
N ARG A 452 -24.78 -79.07 0.52
CA ARG A 452 -25.41 -78.31 1.62
C ARG A 452 -24.36 -77.73 2.57
N THR A 453 -23.30 -78.48 2.87
CA THR A 453 -22.27 -78.08 3.84
C THR A 453 -21.42 -76.94 3.29
N VAL A 454 -20.93 -77.08 2.05
CA VAL A 454 -20.20 -76.01 1.34
C VAL A 454 -21.06 -74.77 1.17
N ARG A 455 -22.33 -74.93 0.77
CA ARG A 455 -23.27 -73.80 0.63
C ARG A 455 -23.55 -73.10 1.98
N ARG A 456 -23.64 -73.85 3.08
CA ARG A 456 -23.88 -73.31 4.44
C ARG A 456 -22.66 -72.59 4.99
N VAL A 457 -21.45 -73.09 4.76
CA VAL A 457 -20.19 -72.42 5.12
C VAL A 457 -20.06 -71.11 4.33
N ARG A 458 -20.36 -71.13 3.03
CA ARG A 458 -20.36 -69.92 2.18
C ARG A 458 -21.32 -68.84 2.70
N HIS A 459 -22.53 -69.22 3.09
CA HIS A 459 -23.50 -68.27 3.66
C HIS A 459 -23.07 -67.66 5.00
N ARG A 460 -22.11 -68.27 5.71
CA ARG A 460 -21.58 -67.72 6.97
C ARG A 460 -20.30 -66.90 6.81
N VAL A 461 -19.62 -67.00 5.66
CA VAL A 461 -18.34 -66.31 5.40
C VAL A 461 -18.51 -65.11 4.44
N HIS A 462 -19.63 -65.01 3.73
CA HIS A 462 -19.97 -63.88 2.85
C HIS A 462 -20.90 -62.83 3.50
N ASP A 463 -20.93 -62.75 4.83
CA ASP A 463 -21.61 -61.66 5.51
C ASP A 463 -20.63 -60.91 6.43
N PRO A 464 -19.75 -60.04 5.87
CA PRO A 464 -18.94 -59.13 6.68
C PRO A 464 -19.74 -57.92 7.17
N ASP A 465 -20.95 -57.67 6.65
CA ASP A 465 -21.70 -56.43 6.87
C ASP A 465 -22.70 -56.51 8.04
N ALA A 466 -22.95 -57.70 8.61
CA ALA A 466 -23.84 -57.85 9.76
C ALA A 466 -23.24 -57.31 11.08
N ASP A 467 -21.90 -57.31 11.24
CA ASP A 467 -21.26 -56.79 12.45
C ASP A 467 -20.95 -55.27 12.38
N ASP A 468 -20.77 -54.70 11.18
CA ASP A 468 -20.53 -53.26 11.01
C ASP A 468 -21.82 -52.42 11.04
N ALA A 469 -22.96 -52.96 10.60
CA ALA A 469 -24.26 -52.29 10.73
C ALA A 469 -24.70 -52.14 12.20
N ALA A 470 -24.36 -53.10 13.06
CA ALA A 470 -24.63 -53.04 14.50
C ALA A 470 -23.74 -52.01 15.22
N SER A 471 -22.51 -51.77 14.74
CA SER A 471 -21.58 -50.82 15.36
C SER A 471 -21.75 -49.36 14.85
N ALA A 472 -22.38 -49.17 13.68
CA ALA A 472 -22.76 -47.86 13.15
C ALA A 472 -24.05 -47.31 13.81
N ASP A 473 -25.05 -48.16 14.09
CA ASP A 473 -26.28 -47.75 14.79
C ASP A 473 -26.02 -47.37 16.26
N ASP A 474 -25.09 -48.07 16.95
CA ASP A 474 -24.70 -47.74 18.33
C ASP A 474 -23.87 -46.44 18.42
N ARG A 475 -23.14 -46.06 17.37
CA ARG A 475 -22.44 -44.76 17.28
C ARG A 475 -23.37 -43.60 16.92
N ALA A 476 -24.42 -43.84 16.14
CA ALA A 476 -25.45 -42.84 15.83
C ALA A 476 -26.36 -42.53 17.03
N ARG A 477 -26.58 -43.50 17.94
CA ARG A 477 -27.36 -43.30 19.19
C ARG A 477 -26.57 -42.66 20.34
N ARG A 478 -25.26 -42.50 20.21
CA ARG A 478 -24.35 -41.90 21.23
C ARG A 478 -23.83 -40.51 20.86
N ARG A 479 -24.32 -39.88 19.79
CA ARG A 479 -24.01 -38.49 19.43
C ARG A 479 -25.21 -37.58 19.57
#